data_AF-A0AAU5R6M7-F1
#
_entry.id   AF-A0AAU5R6M7-F1
#
_cell.length_a   1.000
_cell.length_b   1.000
_cell.length_c   1.000
_cell.angle_alpha   90.00
_cell.angle_beta   90.00
_cell.angle_gamma   90.00
#
_symmetry.space_group_name_H-M   'P 1'
#
loop_
_entity.id
_entity.type
_entity.pdbx_description
1 polymer ?
#
loop_
_entity_poly.entity_id
_entity_poly.type
_entity_poly.pdbx_seq_one_letter_code
_entity_poly.pdbx_strand_id
1 'polypeptide(L)'
;MSSRSRRQDFELQQLSERAKRHLDDAQAHLERRREIYVALNSGARRYRFHMMEDLYAMRSGADPAPATEVVRAEFQDTYAQAQMLVPDNVLQPCQAVRVELAEAKKLMESLTEDGAHDQQKWQETHTFLIQMWDAITAMQLAMRQDLGISTPPHP
;
A
#
# COMPACT_ATOMS: atom_id res chain seq x y z
N MET A 1 38.74 32.75 -32.73
CA MET A 1 38.54 31.37 -32.23
C MET A 1 37.88 31.28 -30.84
N SER A 2 37.96 32.31 -29.98
CA SER A 2 37.45 32.26 -28.59
C SER A 2 35.91 32.19 -28.42
N SER A 3 35.12 32.73 -29.36
CA SER A 3 33.65 32.83 -29.22
C SER A 3 32.92 31.52 -29.52
N ARG A 4 33.50 30.66 -30.36
CA ARG A 4 32.93 29.36 -30.74
C ARG A 4 33.19 28.31 -29.65
N SER A 5 34.38 28.31 -29.05
CA SER A 5 34.71 27.49 -27.88
C SER A 5 33.79 27.81 -26.69
N ARG A 6 33.65 29.10 -26.33
CA ARG A 6 32.77 29.51 -25.22
C ARG A 6 31.30 29.12 -25.39
N ARG A 7 30.78 29.12 -26.63
CA ARG A 7 29.42 28.64 -26.92
C ARG A 7 29.30 27.13 -26.74
N GLN A 8 30.28 26.39 -27.22
CA GLN A 8 30.31 24.92 -27.09
C GLN A 8 30.44 24.48 -25.63
N ASP A 9 31.28 25.16 -24.85
CA ASP A 9 31.45 24.89 -23.41
C ASP A 9 30.15 25.16 -22.64
N PHE A 10 29.44 26.24 -22.98
CA PHE A 10 28.14 26.57 -22.40
C PHE A 10 27.05 25.56 -22.77
N GLU A 11 26.99 25.10 -24.03
CA GLU A 11 26.06 24.05 -24.47
C GLU A 11 26.29 22.72 -23.74
N LEU A 12 27.54 22.30 -23.60
CA LEU A 12 27.90 21.10 -22.83
C LEU A 12 27.52 21.23 -21.35
N GLN A 13 27.73 22.41 -20.77
CA GLN A 13 27.33 22.69 -19.40
C GLN A 13 25.81 22.62 -19.23
N GLN A 14 25.03 23.23 -20.14
CA GLN A 14 23.56 23.13 -20.10
C GLN A 14 23.06 21.70 -20.25
N LEU A 15 23.65 20.89 -21.13
CA LEU A 15 23.30 19.49 -21.29
C LEU A 15 23.60 18.69 -20.01
N SER A 16 24.76 18.92 -19.39
CA SER A 16 25.14 18.30 -18.12
C SER A 16 24.20 18.69 -16.98
N GLU A 17 23.84 19.97 -16.86
CA GLU A 17 22.90 20.46 -15.86
C GLU A 17 21.49 19.86 -16.04
N ARG A 18 21.01 19.75 -17.28
CA ARG A 18 19.72 19.09 -17.57
C ARG A 18 19.76 17.61 -17.23
N ALA A 19 20.82 16.90 -17.62
CA ALA A 19 20.98 15.48 -17.31
C ALA A 19 21.00 15.23 -15.79
N LYS A 20 21.72 16.07 -15.03
CA LYS A 20 21.72 16.00 -13.56
C LYS A 20 20.33 16.20 -12.97
N ARG A 21 19.61 17.26 -13.37
CA ARG A 21 18.24 17.50 -12.90
C ARG A 21 17.31 16.32 -13.20
N HIS A 22 17.39 15.74 -14.39
CA HIS A 22 16.59 14.57 -14.73
C HIS A 22 16.90 13.35 -13.83
N LEU A 23 18.16 13.13 -13.50
CA LEU A 23 18.56 12.04 -12.58
C LEU A 23 18.07 12.32 -11.15
N ASP A 24 18.23 13.57 -10.68
CA ASP A 24 17.79 13.99 -9.35
C ASP A 24 16.27 13.87 -9.20
N ASP A 25 15.51 14.32 -10.21
CA ASP A 25 14.05 14.20 -10.24
C ASP A 25 13.62 12.73 -10.24
N ALA A 26 14.25 11.89 -11.06
CA ALA A 26 13.95 10.46 -11.12
C ALA A 26 14.23 9.76 -9.78
N GLN A 27 15.33 10.10 -9.13
CA GLN A 27 15.69 9.57 -7.82
C GLN A 27 14.68 10.03 -6.74
N ALA A 28 14.33 11.31 -6.72
CA ALA A 28 13.35 11.85 -5.77
C ALA A 28 11.95 11.26 -5.98
N HIS A 29 11.56 10.94 -7.21
CA HIS A 29 10.32 10.22 -7.51
C HIS A 29 10.35 8.78 -7.00
N LEU A 30 11.48 8.07 -7.17
CA LEU A 30 11.67 6.71 -6.67
C LEU A 30 11.62 6.64 -5.14
N GLU A 31 12.25 7.60 -4.46
CA GLU A 31 12.27 7.68 -2.99
C GLU A 31 10.86 7.90 -2.43
N ARG A 32 10.12 8.88 -2.96
CA ARG A 32 8.72 9.10 -2.58
C ARG A 32 7.85 7.85 -2.78
N ARG A 33 8.05 7.12 -3.89
CA ARG A 33 7.34 5.85 -4.13
C ARG A 33 7.69 4.79 -3.08
N ARG A 34 8.97 4.65 -2.72
CA ARG A 34 9.41 3.71 -1.67
C ARG A 34 8.75 4.02 -0.33
N GLU A 35 8.68 5.29 0.05
CA GLU A 35 8.01 5.73 1.28
C GLU A 35 6.53 5.33 1.29
N ILE A 36 5.81 5.60 0.20
CA ILE A 36 4.40 5.20 0.06
C ILE A 36 4.23 3.67 0.08
N TYR A 37 5.13 2.90 -0.52
CA TYR A 37 5.06 1.43 -0.46
C TYR A 37 5.26 0.88 0.94
N VAL A 38 6.19 1.46 1.71
CA VAL A 38 6.38 1.10 3.12
C VAL A 38 5.13 1.43 3.93
N ALA A 39 4.57 2.61 3.75
CA ALA A 39 3.36 3.05 4.44
C ALA A 39 2.15 2.17 4.12
N LEU A 40 1.87 1.91 2.84
CA LEU A 40 0.77 1.03 2.40
C LEU A 40 0.91 -0.39 2.95
N ASN A 41 2.11 -0.97 2.83
CA ASN A 41 2.35 -2.34 3.26
C ASN A 41 2.20 -2.48 4.79
N SER A 42 2.81 -1.57 5.55
CA SER A 42 2.72 -1.59 7.01
C SER A 42 1.31 -1.27 7.49
N GLY A 43 0.62 -0.31 6.88
CA GLY A 43 -0.77 0.05 7.18
C GLY A 43 -1.73 -1.10 6.92
N ALA A 44 -1.66 -1.76 5.77
CA ALA A 44 -2.51 -2.91 5.45
C ALA A 44 -2.33 -4.07 6.45
N ARG A 45 -1.08 -4.40 6.80
CA ARG A 45 -0.76 -5.44 7.78
C ARG A 45 -1.26 -5.08 9.17
N ARG A 46 -1.05 -3.83 9.60
CA ARG A 46 -1.49 -3.33 10.90
C ARG A 46 -3.01 -3.34 11.01
N TYR A 47 -3.71 -2.89 9.96
CA TYR A 47 -5.16 -2.87 9.96
C TYR A 47 -5.74 -4.28 10.06
N ARG A 48 -5.24 -5.21 9.24
CA ARG A 48 -5.65 -6.63 9.31
C ARG A 48 -5.36 -7.25 10.67
N PHE A 49 -4.22 -6.92 11.28
CA PHE A 49 -3.86 -7.40 12.61
C PHE A 49 -4.84 -6.93 13.68
N HIS A 50 -5.17 -5.64 13.73
CA HIS A 50 -6.16 -5.12 14.68
C HIS A 50 -7.55 -5.71 14.46
N MET A 51 -7.97 -5.90 13.20
CA MET A 51 -9.23 -6.60 12.91
C MET A 51 -9.23 -8.05 13.43
N MET A 52 -8.09 -8.73 13.38
CA MET A 52 -7.94 -10.06 13.96
C MET A 52 -8.06 -10.02 15.50
N GLU A 53 -7.40 -9.07 16.16
CA GLU A 53 -7.50 -8.88 17.62
C GLU A 53 -8.94 -8.60 18.05
N ASP A 54 -9.62 -7.68 17.35
CA ASP A 54 -11.03 -7.35 17.59
C ASP A 54 -11.94 -8.56 17.37
N LEU A 55 -11.68 -9.37 16.35
CA LEU A 55 -12.46 -10.59 16.10
C LEU A 55 -12.37 -11.59 17.27
N TYR A 56 -11.19 -11.71 17.89
CA TYR A 56 -11.01 -12.51 19.10
C TYR A 56 -11.65 -11.85 20.33
N ALA A 57 -11.57 -10.53 20.46
CA ALA A 57 -12.20 -9.78 21.54
C ALA A 57 -13.74 -9.96 21.52
N MET A 58 -14.36 -9.79 20.36
CA MET A 58 -15.80 -9.99 20.16
C MET A 58 -16.24 -11.41 20.56
N ARG A 59 -15.44 -12.43 20.26
CA ARG A 59 -15.72 -13.82 20.67
C ARG A 59 -15.73 -14.01 22.19
N SER A 60 -14.96 -13.20 22.91
CA SER A 60 -14.95 -13.17 24.38
C SER A 60 -16.00 -12.23 24.99
N GLY A 61 -16.83 -11.58 24.17
CA GLY A 61 -17.83 -10.61 24.62
C GLY A 61 -17.27 -9.22 24.92
N ALA A 62 -16.05 -8.92 24.45
CA ALA A 62 -15.46 -7.58 24.55
C ALA A 62 -15.69 -6.79 23.26
N ASP A 63 -15.84 -5.48 23.40
CA ASP A 63 -16.01 -4.57 22.26
C ASP A 63 -14.71 -4.43 21.44
N PRO A 64 -14.80 -4.18 20.12
CA PRO A 64 -13.65 -3.84 19.29
C PRO A 64 -12.87 -2.63 19.82
N ALA A 65 -11.54 -2.64 19.65
CA ALA A 65 -10.68 -1.57 20.11
C ALA A 65 -10.84 -0.29 19.24
N PRO A 66 -10.90 0.92 19.82
CA PRO A 66 -10.91 2.17 19.06
C PRO A 66 -9.68 2.33 18.14
N ALA A 67 -8.56 1.68 18.47
CA ALA A 67 -7.34 1.69 17.68
C ALA A 67 -7.55 1.16 16.25
N THR A 68 -8.47 0.21 16.05
CA THR A 68 -8.77 -0.34 14.72
C THR A 68 -9.30 0.72 13.77
N GLU A 69 -10.15 1.63 14.28
CA GLU A 69 -10.71 2.72 13.49
C GLU A 69 -9.67 3.78 13.15
N VAL A 70 -8.74 4.06 14.07
CA VAL A 70 -7.58 4.93 13.82
C VAL A 70 -6.73 4.37 12.69
N VAL A 71 -6.37 3.08 12.76
CA VAL A 71 -5.54 2.43 11.74
C VAL A 71 -6.29 2.32 10.40
N ARG A 72 -7.61 2.14 10.42
CA ARG A 72 -8.44 2.21 9.20
C ARG A 72 -8.30 3.57 8.52
N ALA A 73 -8.46 4.67 9.27
CA ALA A 73 -8.35 6.02 8.74
C ALA A 73 -6.95 6.30 8.18
N GLU A 74 -5.89 5.98 8.94
CA GLU A 74 -4.49 6.09 8.49
C GLU A 74 -4.23 5.35 7.16
N PHE A 75 -4.80 4.14 7.02
CA PHE A 75 -4.67 3.37 5.79
C PHE A 75 -5.40 4.02 4.61
N GLN A 76 -6.61 4.57 4.81
CA GLN A 76 -7.33 5.28 3.74
C GLN A 76 -6.58 6.53 3.29
N ASP A 77 -6.01 7.30 4.22
CA ASP A 77 -5.20 8.49 3.90
C ASP A 77 -3.94 8.11 3.12
N THR A 78 -3.29 7.03 3.53
CA THR A 78 -2.12 6.49 2.82
C THR A 78 -2.50 6.02 1.40
N TYR A 79 -3.66 5.39 1.24
CA TYR A 79 -4.14 4.96 -0.06
C TYR A 79 -4.47 6.15 -0.98
N ALA A 80 -5.09 7.21 -0.46
CA ALA A 80 -5.37 8.42 -1.22
C ALA A 80 -4.08 9.08 -1.74
N GLN A 81 -3.02 9.10 -0.92
CA GLN A 81 -1.69 9.55 -1.36
C GLN A 81 -1.11 8.65 -2.45
N ALA A 82 -1.27 7.33 -2.31
CA ALA A 82 -0.78 6.38 -3.30
C ALA A 82 -1.41 6.58 -4.68
N GLN A 83 -2.72 6.86 -4.75
CA GLN A 83 -3.43 7.14 -6.01
C GLN A 83 -2.79 8.27 -6.83
N MET A 84 -2.11 9.21 -6.18
CA MET A 84 -1.48 10.36 -6.83
C MET A 84 -0.02 10.11 -7.25
N LEU A 85 0.59 9.01 -6.80
CA LEU A 85 2.04 8.82 -6.87
C LEU A 85 2.47 7.51 -7.52
N VAL A 86 1.72 6.43 -7.31
CA VAL A 86 2.15 5.08 -7.68
C VAL A 86 1.63 4.74 -9.09
N PRO A 87 2.39 3.98 -9.90
CA PRO A 87 1.94 3.58 -11.22
C PRO A 87 0.80 2.54 -11.14
N ASP A 88 -0.01 2.47 -12.20
CA ASP A 88 -1.23 1.67 -12.25
C ASP A 88 -1.01 0.17 -11.96
N ASN A 89 0.11 -0.38 -12.43
CA ASN A 89 0.48 -1.78 -12.18
C ASN A 89 0.70 -2.09 -10.69
N VAL A 90 1.00 -1.08 -9.87
CA VAL A 90 1.07 -1.19 -8.40
C VAL A 90 -0.26 -0.78 -7.76
N LEU A 91 -0.92 0.24 -8.30
CA LEU A 91 -2.18 0.74 -7.75
C LEU A 91 -3.29 -0.31 -7.76
N GLN A 92 -3.37 -1.13 -8.81
CA GLN A 92 -4.41 -2.16 -8.94
C GLN A 92 -4.34 -3.21 -7.80
N PRO A 93 -3.18 -3.84 -7.50
CA PRO A 93 -3.04 -4.68 -6.31
C PRO A 93 -3.32 -3.95 -4.98
N CYS A 94 -2.91 -2.67 -4.85
CA CYS A 94 -3.24 -1.87 -3.67
C CYS A 94 -4.76 -1.69 -3.51
N GLN A 95 -5.47 -1.49 -4.62
CA GLN A 95 -6.93 -1.37 -4.62
C GLN A 95 -7.60 -2.67 -4.18
N ALA A 96 -7.09 -3.83 -4.62
CA ALA A 96 -7.60 -5.13 -4.19
C ALA A 96 -7.49 -5.29 -2.67
N VAL A 97 -6.32 -4.97 -2.10
CA VAL A 97 -6.11 -4.98 -0.64
C VAL A 97 -7.07 -4.02 0.07
N ARG A 98 -7.27 -2.81 -0.45
CA ARG A 98 -8.21 -1.84 0.14
C ARG A 98 -9.65 -2.36 0.15
N VAL A 99 -10.08 -3.00 -0.95
CA VAL A 99 -11.42 -3.58 -1.05
C VAL A 99 -11.57 -4.71 -0.06
N GLU A 100 -10.62 -5.64 0.01
CA GLU A 100 -10.68 -6.74 0.98
C GLU A 100 -10.70 -6.24 2.43
N LEU A 101 -9.91 -5.23 2.78
CA LEU A 101 -9.95 -4.62 4.12
C LEU A 101 -11.34 -4.02 4.44
N ALA A 102 -11.99 -3.39 3.45
CA ALA A 102 -13.34 -2.87 3.62
C ALA A 102 -14.38 -3.98 3.77
N GLU A 103 -14.27 -5.07 3.01
CA GLU A 103 -15.16 -6.22 3.14
C GLU A 103 -14.97 -6.95 4.48
N ALA A 104 -13.73 -7.12 4.95
CA ALA A 104 -13.45 -7.65 6.28
C ALA A 104 -14.13 -6.82 7.38
N LYS A 105 -14.07 -5.49 7.27
CA LYS A 105 -14.73 -4.60 8.25
C LYS A 105 -16.24 -4.78 8.27
N LYS A 106 -16.88 -4.92 7.11
CA LYS A 106 -18.33 -5.19 7.01
C LYS A 106 -18.70 -6.54 7.63
N LEU A 107 -17.90 -7.59 7.38
CA LEU A 107 -18.10 -8.90 7.99
C LEU A 107 -17.99 -8.86 9.53
N MET A 108 -17.14 -7.98 10.07
CA MET A 108 -17.06 -7.75 11.52
C MET A 108 -18.24 -6.95 12.07
N GLU A 109 -18.76 -5.99 11.30
CA GLU A 109 -19.94 -5.21 11.69
C GLU A 109 -21.18 -6.10 11.79
N SER A 110 -21.40 -6.99 10.82
CA SER A 110 -22.54 -7.93 10.85
C SER A 110 -22.48 -8.91 12.02
N LEU A 111 -21.28 -9.31 12.46
CA LEU A 111 -21.09 -10.12 13.67
C LEU A 111 -21.56 -9.41 14.95
N THR A 112 -21.46 -8.08 14.99
CA THR A 112 -21.94 -7.28 16.12
C THR A 112 -23.47 -7.22 16.12
N GLU A 113 -24.10 -7.14 14.94
CA GLU A 113 -25.55 -6.99 14.78
C GLU A 113 -26.31 -8.31 15.02
N ASP A 114 -25.80 -9.43 14.52
CA ASP A 114 -26.47 -10.75 14.58
C ASP A 114 -26.23 -11.49 15.92
N GLY A 115 -25.50 -10.87 16.84
CA GLY A 115 -25.02 -11.46 18.08
C GLY A 115 -23.74 -12.26 17.86
N ALA A 116 -22.68 -11.88 18.59
CA ALA A 116 -21.30 -12.40 18.47
C ALA A 116 -21.11 -13.91 18.71
N HIS A 117 -22.18 -14.69 18.80
CA HIS A 117 -22.20 -16.14 19.02
C HIS A 117 -22.46 -16.96 17.75
N ASP A 118 -22.65 -16.32 16.59
CA ASP A 118 -22.70 -17.04 15.31
C ASP A 118 -21.32 -17.60 14.96
N GLN A 119 -21.11 -18.86 15.35
CA GLN A 119 -19.86 -19.59 15.14
C GLN A 119 -19.49 -19.70 13.66
N GLN A 120 -20.47 -19.81 12.77
CA GLN A 120 -20.22 -19.94 11.34
C GLN A 120 -19.70 -18.61 10.79
N LYS A 121 -20.41 -17.50 11.04
CA LYS A 121 -19.96 -16.17 10.60
C LYS A 121 -18.59 -15.81 11.18
N TRP A 122 -18.34 -16.17 12.45
CA TRP A 122 -17.02 -15.94 13.05
C TRP A 122 -15.92 -16.69 12.29
N GLN A 123 -16.16 -17.96 11.92
CA GLN A 123 -15.21 -18.76 11.14
C GLN A 123 -15.01 -18.22 9.73
N GLU A 124 -16.06 -17.74 9.08
CA GLU A 124 -16.01 -17.10 7.77
C GLU A 124 -15.15 -15.82 7.82
N THR A 125 -15.40 -14.92 8.78
CA THR A 125 -14.62 -13.68 8.97
C THR A 125 -13.16 -13.99 9.31
N HIS A 126 -12.90 -14.96 10.19
CA HIS A 126 -11.55 -15.39 10.54
C HIS A 126 -10.80 -15.93 9.33
N THR A 127 -11.45 -16.79 8.54
CA THR A 127 -10.87 -17.38 7.31
C THR A 127 -10.58 -16.29 6.29
N PHE A 128 -11.50 -15.35 6.11
CA PHE A 128 -11.32 -14.21 5.22
C PHE A 128 -10.08 -13.39 5.62
N LEU A 129 -9.94 -13.00 6.89
CA LEU A 129 -8.77 -12.27 7.39
C LEU A 129 -7.44 -13.02 7.21
N ILE A 130 -7.45 -14.36 7.25
CA ILE A 130 -6.25 -15.16 6.94
C ILE A 130 -5.93 -15.11 5.45
N GLN A 131 -6.93 -15.28 4.59
CA GLN A 131 -6.76 -15.33 3.13
C GLN A 131 -6.30 -14.00 2.52
N MET A 132 -6.56 -12.87 3.18
CA MET A 132 -6.05 -11.55 2.78
C MET A 132 -4.52 -11.48 2.66
N TRP A 133 -3.78 -12.43 3.23
CA TRP A 133 -2.35 -12.54 2.97
C TRP A 133 -2.00 -12.68 1.49
N ASP A 134 -2.86 -13.29 0.69
CA ASP A 134 -2.64 -13.47 -0.75
C ASP A 134 -2.66 -12.12 -1.47
N ALA A 135 -3.67 -11.28 -1.22
CA ALA A 135 -3.74 -9.93 -1.77
C ALA A 135 -2.59 -9.03 -1.29
N ILE A 136 -2.23 -9.11 0.00
CA ILE A 136 -1.08 -8.37 0.54
C ILE A 136 0.21 -8.82 -0.14
N THR A 137 0.39 -10.11 -0.40
CA THR A 137 1.57 -10.66 -1.07
C THR A 137 1.61 -10.22 -2.54
N ALA A 138 0.48 -10.22 -3.23
CA ALA A 138 0.37 -9.72 -4.60
C ALA A 138 0.74 -8.22 -4.70
N MET A 139 0.25 -7.40 -3.76
CA MET A 139 0.60 -5.99 -3.64
C MET A 139 2.11 -5.80 -3.43
N GLN A 140 2.72 -6.56 -2.52
CA GLN A 140 4.15 -6.51 -2.27
C GLN A 140 4.98 -6.91 -3.49
N LEU A 141 4.55 -7.94 -4.23
CA LEU A 141 5.21 -8.37 -5.45
C LEU A 141 5.20 -7.26 -6.50
N ALA A 142 4.06 -6.61 -6.72
CA ALA A 142 3.94 -5.49 -7.65
C ALA A 142 4.87 -4.33 -7.26
N MET A 143 4.90 -3.93 -5.99
CA MET A 143 5.83 -2.92 -5.48
C MET A 143 7.29 -3.30 -5.74
N ARG A 144 7.67 -4.57 -5.50
CA ARG A 144 9.04 -5.05 -5.74
C ARG A 144 9.41 -5.08 -7.22
N GLN A 145 8.48 -5.45 -8.09
CA GLN A 145 8.69 -5.44 -9.54
C GLN A 145 8.89 -4.02 -10.05
N ASP A 146 8.06 -3.11 -9.58
CA ASP A 146 8.11 -1.69 -9.93
C ASP A 146 9.36 -0.96 -9.37
N LEU A 147 9.95 -1.46 -8.28
CA LEU A 147 11.27 -1.05 -7.79
C LEU A 147 12.45 -1.77 -8.49
N GLY A 148 12.20 -2.69 -9.43
CA GLY A 148 13.22 -3.46 -10.12
C GLY A 148 13.91 -4.54 -9.26
N ILE A 149 13.31 -4.90 -8.11
CA ILE A 149 13.86 -5.89 -7.16
C ILE A 149 13.45 -7.33 -7.53
N SER A 150 12.26 -7.49 -8.11
CA SER A 150 11.71 -8.79 -8.53
C SER A 150 11.43 -8.77 -10.02
N THR A 151 11.85 -9.81 -10.75
CA THR A 151 11.52 -9.95 -12.17
C THR A 151 10.08 -10.49 -12.28
N PRO A 152 9.22 -9.94 -13.17
CA PRO A 152 7.93 -10.55 -13.44
C PRO A 152 8.13 -11.99 -13.95
N PRO A 153 7.26 -12.95 -13.58
CA PRO A 153 7.36 -14.31 -14.10
C PRO A 153 7.33 -14.25 -15.63
N HIS A 154 8.28 -14.94 -16.28
CA HIS A 154 8.24 -15.10 -17.73
C HIS A 154 6.98 -15.89 -18.11
N PRO A 155 6.26 -15.47 -19.18
CA PRO A 155 5.11 -16.20 -19.69
C PRO A 155 5.49 -17.60 -20.19
#